data_AF-A0A251TDG0-F1
#
_entry.id   AF-A0A251TDG0-F1
#
_cell.length_a   1.000
_cell.length_b   1.000
_cell.length_c   1.000
_cell.angle_alpha   90.00
_cell.angle_beta   90.00
_cell.angle_gamma   90.00
#
_symmetry.space_group_name_H-M   'P 1'
#
loop_
_entity.id
_entity.type
_entity.pdbx_description
1 polymer ?
#
loop_
_entity_poly.entity_id
_entity_poly.type
_entity_poly.pdbx_seq_one_letter_code
_entity_poly.pdbx_strand_id
1 'polypeptide(L)'
;MDSLCFKFQSAITSNINSVRQSQIQSRSFTIGGANAHNVRINSNLNNRRFVSVQTRSSFSHSQSEEEQEEGSVEEIRIPKAWLNSSKALEESEWLRVTLHKWLDDEYCPEPTNVDISNVAAKSYYKSLIENQTDLGDILLRMAMDLETISYQESFHGAFSSANAAVNLILQRILHE
;
A
#
# COMPACT_ATOMS: atom_id res chain seq x y z
N MET A 1 26.50 29.88 -12.49
CA MET A 1 25.06 29.58 -12.61
C MET A 1 24.98 28.58 -13.73
N ASP A 2 25.03 27.29 -13.41
CA ASP A 2 25.06 26.24 -14.42
C ASP A 2 24.01 25.19 -14.03
N SER A 3 22.94 25.20 -14.82
CA SER A 3 21.76 24.35 -14.68
C SER A 3 22.06 22.99 -15.31
N LEU A 4 22.16 21.95 -14.48
CA LEU A 4 22.23 20.57 -14.95
C LEU A 4 20.82 20.08 -15.29
N CYS A 5 20.45 20.26 -16.55
CA CYS A 5 19.26 19.68 -17.16
C CYS A 5 19.48 18.17 -17.38
N PHE A 6 18.81 17.31 -16.61
CA PHE A 6 18.72 15.88 -16.90
C PHE A 6 17.58 15.62 -17.88
N LYS A 7 17.93 15.29 -19.13
CA LYS A 7 17.00 14.77 -20.14
C LYS A 7 16.90 13.26 -19.98
N PHE A 8 15.72 12.74 -19.62
CA PHE A 8 15.40 11.33 -19.81
C PHE A 8 14.82 11.14 -21.22
N GLN A 9 15.49 10.33 -22.02
CA GLN A 9 15.12 10.03 -23.41
C GLN A 9 14.62 8.59 -23.45
N SER A 10 13.31 8.40 -23.50
CA SER A 10 12.70 7.07 -23.67
C SER A 10 12.70 6.70 -25.14
N ALA A 11 13.51 5.71 -25.51
CA ALA A 11 13.45 5.08 -26.83
C ALA A 11 12.32 4.05 -26.85
N ILE A 12 11.27 4.31 -27.64
CA ILE A 12 10.21 3.34 -27.93
C ILE A 12 10.66 2.55 -29.16
N THR A 13 11.09 1.31 -28.98
CA THR A 13 11.19 0.33 -30.07
C THR A 13 9.94 -0.54 -30.07
N SER A 14 9.04 -0.27 -31.00
CA SER A 14 7.92 -1.15 -31.32
C SER A 14 8.42 -2.44 -31.96
N ASN A 15 8.14 -3.60 -31.37
CA ASN A 15 8.15 -4.87 -32.09
C ASN A 15 6.89 -5.66 -31.74
N ILE A 16 5.92 -5.58 -32.66
CA ILE A 16 4.72 -6.39 -32.71
C ILE A 16 5.15 -7.70 -33.36
N ASN A 17 5.07 -8.83 -32.63
CA ASN A 17 4.76 -10.18 -33.11
C ASN A 17 5.27 -11.24 -32.12
N SER A 18 4.37 -11.79 -31.28
CA SER A 18 4.34 -13.24 -31.01
C SER A 18 3.07 -13.59 -30.24
N VAL A 19 2.07 -14.09 -30.97
CA VAL A 19 0.97 -14.87 -30.41
C VAL A 19 1.56 -16.18 -29.91
N ARG A 20 1.55 -16.40 -28.59
CA ARG A 20 1.62 -17.74 -28.01
C ARG A 20 0.50 -17.90 -26.98
N GLN A 21 -0.57 -18.57 -27.42
CA GLN A 21 -1.57 -19.16 -26.54
C GLN A 21 -0.90 -20.23 -25.67
N SER A 22 -0.86 -20.03 -24.36
CA SER A 22 -0.66 -21.10 -23.39
C SER A 22 -2.05 -21.61 -22.96
N GLN A 23 -2.43 -22.79 -23.45
CA GLN A 23 -3.54 -23.57 -22.89
C GLN A 23 -3.18 -23.99 -21.47
N ILE A 24 -3.85 -23.42 -20.47
CA ILE A 24 -3.79 -23.93 -19.10
C ILE A 24 -4.81 -25.07 -19.01
N GLN A 25 -4.29 -26.28 -18.80
CA GLN A 25 -5.07 -27.48 -18.53
C GLN A 25 -5.72 -27.35 -17.14
N SER A 26 -7.03 -27.17 -17.12
CA SER A 26 -7.83 -27.11 -15.89
C SER A 26 -7.77 -28.46 -15.15
N ARG A 27 -7.12 -28.49 -13.98
CA ARG A 27 -7.27 -29.61 -13.03
C ARG A 27 -8.42 -29.31 -12.08
N SER A 28 -9.54 -30.02 -12.26
CA SER A 28 -10.63 -30.04 -11.29
C SER A 28 -10.20 -30.77 -10.03
N PHE A 29 -10.42 -30.15 -8.87
CA PHE A 29 -10.50 -30.87 -7.60
C PHE A 29 -11.92 -30.74 -7.06
N THR A 30 -12.52 -31.87 -6.71
CA THR A 30 -13.84 -31.96 -6.11
C THR A 30 -13.69 -31.87 -4.59
N ILE A 31 -14.26 -30.83 -3.99
CA ILE A 31 -14.58 -30.80 -2.55
C ILE A 31 -16.10 -30.83 -2.45
N GLY A 32 -16.61 -31.70 -1.58
CA GLY A 32 -18.01 -32.04 -1.46
C GLY A 32 -18.95 -30.85 -1.23
N GLY A 33 -20.05 -30.86 -1.99
CA GLY A 33 -21.39 -30.44 -1.60
C GLY A 33 -21.58 -29.08 -0.92
N ALA A 34 -21.74 -28.02 -1.71
CA ALA A 34 -22.83 -27.05 -1.59
C ALA A 34 -22.72 -26.00 -2.71
N ASN A 35 -23.86 -25.66 -3.33
CA ASN A 35 -23.96 -24.67 -4.40
C ASN A 35 -23.57 -23.27 -3.92
N ALA A 36 -22.56 -22.67 -4.54
CA ALA A 36 -22.34 -21.24 -4.50
C ALA A 36 -22.13 -20.73 -5.94
N HIS A 37 -22.92 -19.74 -6.32
CA HIS A 37 -22.92 -19.13 -7.64
C HIS A 37 -21.59 -18.40 -7.88
N ASN A 38 -20.86 -18.78 -8.93
CA ASN A 38 -19.61 -18.14 -9.30
C ASN A 38 -19.87 -16.72 -9.85
N VAL A 39 -19.51 -15.69 -9.09
CA VAL A 39 -19.35 -14.33 -9.62
C VAL A 39 -17.96 -14.25 -10.27
N ARG A 40 -17.95 -14.12 -11.60
CA ARG A 40 -16.73 -13.97 -12.40
C ARG A 40 -16.33 -12.50 -12.45
N ILE A 41 -15.31 -12.09 -11.70
CA ILE A 41 -14.65 -10.80 -11.89
C ILE A 41 -13.36 -11.03 -12.68
N ASN A 42 -13.33 -10.49 -13.89
CA ASN A 42 -12.14 -10.50 -14.75
C ASN A 42 -11.42 -9.16 -14.54
N SER A 43 -10.34 -9.13 -13.75
CA SER A 43 -9.40 -8.00 -13.74
C SER A 43 -8.11 -8.44 -14.43
N ASN A 44 -7.87 -7.87 -15.61
CA ASN A 44 -6.58 -7.97 -16.30
C ASN A 44 -5.58 -7.06 -15.59
N LEU A 45 -4.88 -7.59 -14.60
CA LEU A 45 -3.72 -6.95 -13.99
C LEU A 45 -2.45 -7.52 -14.63
N ASN A 46 -2.00 -6.86 -15.69
CA ASN A 46 -0.67 -7.06 -16.24
C ASN A 46 0.37 -6.58 -15.22
N ASN A 47 1.27 -7.49 -14.83
CA ASN A 47 2.57 -7.25 -14.21
C ASN A 47 2.64 -6.16 -13.14
N ARG A 48 2.31 -6.51 -11.90
CA ARG A 48 3.00 -5.98 -10.72
C ARG A 48 3.40 -7.15 -9.83
N ARG A 49 4.65 -7.12 -9.36
CA ARG A 49 5.22 -8.11 -8.43
C ARG A 49 4.34 -8.13 -7.17
N PHE A 50 3.56 -9.19 -7.01
CA PHE A 50 2.83 -9.44 -5.79
C PHE A 50 3.84 -9.81 -4.70
N VAL A 51 3.88 -9.05 -3.61
CA VAL A 51 4.40 -9.56 -2.35
C VAL A 51 3.38 -10.59 -1.87
N SER A 52 3.77 -11.86 -1.90
CA SER A 52 2.95 -12.96 -1.40
C SER A 52 2.82 -12.81 0.11
N VAL A 53 1.64 -12.40 0.58
CA VAL A 53 1.27 -12.52 1.98
C VAL A 53 0.91 -14.00 2.20
N GLN A 54 1.87 -14.79 2.65
CA GLN A 54 1.57 -16.14 3.13
C GLN A 54 0.85 -16.03 4.47
N THR A 55 -0.46 -16.23 4.45
CA THR A 55 -1.21 -16.58 5.66
C THR A 55 -0.67 -17.93 6.16
N ARG A 56 0.09 -17.90 7.26
CA ARG A 56 0.61 -19.11 7.93
C ARG A 56 -0.55 -20.03 8.31
N SER A 57 -0.76 -21.10 7.53
CA SER A 57 -1.38 -22.31 8.04
C SER A 57 -0.27 -23.19 8.61
N SER A 58 -0.39 -23.53 9.89
CA SER A 58 0.58 -24.36 10.62
C SER A 58 0.59 -25.76 10.01
N PHE A 59 1.57 -26.02 9.15
CA PHE A 59 1.92 -27.37 8.71
C PHE A 59 3.28 -27.73 9.28
N SER A 60 3.27 -28.67 10.21
CA SER A 60 4.47 -29.31 10.77
C SER A 60 5.20 -30.06 9.66
N HIS A 61 6.40 -29.62 9.29
CA HIS A 61 7.29 -30.41 8.45
C HIS A 61 8.70 -30.43 9.04
N SER A 62 9.24 -31.64 9.07
CA SER A 62 10.41 -32.10 9.81
C SER A 62 11.73 -31.53 9.30
N GLN A 63 12.67 -31.39 10.24
CA GLN A 63 14.05 -30.91 10.11
C GLN A 63 14.77 -31.17 8.78
N SER A 64 15.42 -30.12 8.26
CA SER A 64 16.67 -30.18 7.52
C SER A 64 17.42 -28.89 7.81
N GLU A 65 18.58 -29.02 8.45
CA GLU A 65 19.44 -27.94 8.90
C GLU A 65 20.14 -27.29 7.69
N GLU A 66 19.63 -26.14 7.26
CA GLU A 66 20.44 -25.10 6.61
C GLU A 66 20.03 -23.79 7.30
N GLU A 67 20.92 -23.27 8.14
CA GLU A 67 20.80 -21.95 8.76
C GLU A 67 20.85 -20.88 7.66
N GLN A 68 19.73 -20.67 6.98
CA GLN A 68 19.45 -19.40 6.33
C GLN A 68 19.07 -18.45 7.45
N GLU A 69 19.95 -17.49 7.69
CA GLU A 69 19.67 -16.27 8.45
C GLU A 69 18.53 -15.55 7.70
N GLU A 70 17.30 -16.01 7.93
CA GLU A 70 16.05 -15.38 7.51
C GLU A 70 16.10 -13.98 8.09
N GLY A 71 16.40 -13.01 7.23
CA GLY A 71 16.58 -11.61 7.60
C GLY A 71 15.41 -11.17 8.45
N SER A 72 15.69 -10.92 9.73
CA SER A 72 14.70 -10.37 10.64
C SER A 72 14.26 -9.04 10.03
N VAL A 73 13.04 -9.01 9.49
CA VAL A 73 12.43 -7.77 8.99
C VAL A 73 12.25 -6.90 10.22
N GLU A 74 13.10 -5.88 10.34
CA GLU A 74 12.99 -4.92 11.43
C GLU A 74 11.59 -4.28 11.38
N GLU A 75 10.80 -4.52 12.42
CA GLU A 75 9.43 -4.01 12.52
C GLU A 75 9.51 -2.49 12.72
N ILE A 76 9.29 -1.74 11.64
CA ILE A 76 9.36 -0.29 11.70
C ILE A 76 8.15 0.23 12.48
N ARG A 77 8.43 0.78 13.66
CA ARG A 77 7.44 1.30 14.60
C ARG A 77 7.55 2.80 14.75
N ILE A 78 6.43 3.43 15.07
CA ILE A 78 6.38 4.86 15.38
C ILE A 78 7.09 5.15 16.72
N PRO A 79 7.92 6.22 16.79
CA PRO A 79 8.54 6.65 18.04
C PRO A 79 7.50 6.92 19.13
N LYS A 80 7.72 6.37 20.33
CA LYS A 80 6.81 6.56 21.48
C LYS A 80 6.64 8.03 21.88
N ALA A 81 7.60 8.90 21.53
CA ALA A 81 7.53 10.33 21.77
C ALA A 81 6.34 11.00 21.05
N TRP A 82 5.86 10.42 19.95
CA TRP A 82 4.76 10.95 19.16
C TRP A 82 3.37 10.58 19.71
N LEU A 83 3.30 9.68 20.71
CA LEU A 83 2.02 9.23 21.29
C LEU A 83 1.38 10.25 22.22
N ASN A 84 2.10 11.31 22.60
CA ASN A 84 1.48 12.38 23.39
C ASN A 84 0.45 13.14 22.53
N SER A 85 -0.66 13.58 23.12
CA SER A 85 -1.77 14.16 22.33
C SER A 85 -1.36 15.40 21.52
N SER A 86 -0.42 16.21 22.03
CA SER A 86 0.07 17.40 21.33
C SER A 86 0.89 17.07 20.09
N LYS A 87 1.84 16.14 20.20
CA LYS A 87 2.71 15.69 19.10
C LYS A 87 1.94 14.82 18.13
N ALA A 88 1.03 13.98 18.60
CA ALA A 88 0.12 13.23 17.73
C ALA A 88 -0.71 14.16 16.84
N LEU A 89 -1.23 15.26 17.41
CA LEU A 89 -1.94 16.27 16.63
C LEU A 89 -1.02 16.95 15.62
N GLU A 90 0.17 17.37 16.05
CA GLU A 90 1.19 17.99 15.18
C GLU A 90 1.55 17.09 13.98
N GLU A 91 1.89 15.83 14.22
CA GLU A 91 2.27 14.88 13.17
C GLU A 91 1.07 14.51 12.27
N SER A 92 -0.15 14.52 12.80
CA SER A 92 -1.36 14.33 11.97
C SER A 92 -1.66 15.51 11.05
N GLU A 93 -1.47 16.74 11.52
CA GLU A 93 -1.63 17.93 10.69
C GLU A 93 -0.53 18.03 9.64
N TRP A 94 0.70 17.67 10.01
CA TRP A 94 1.80 17.53 9.07
C TRP A 94 1.47 16.53 7.97
N LEU A 95 0.94 15.35 8.33
CA LEU A 95 0.56 14.32 7.37
C LEU A 95 -0.54 14.82 6.42
N ARG A 96 -1.55 15.53 6.95
CA ARG A 96 -2.64 16.10 6.13
C ARG A 96 -2.10 16.97 5.01
N VAL A 97 -1.28 17.96 5.34
CA VAL A 97 -0.76 18.94 4.37
C VAL A 97 0.19 18.27 3.39
N THR A 98 1.07 17.39 3.89
CA THR A 98 2.10 16.73 3.08
C THR A 98 1.48 15.71 2.12
N LEU A 99 0.53 14.92 2.58
CA LEU A 99 -0.16 13.93 1.75
C LEU A 99 -1.01 14.60 0.67
N HIS A 100 -1.74 15.67 1.01
CA HIS A 100 -2.53 16.41 0.02
C HIS A 100 -1.63 16.91 -1.11
N LYS A 101 -0.52 17.56 -0.77
CA LYS A 101 0.46 18.03 -1.75
C LYS A 101 1.03 16.88 -2.59
N TRP A 102 1.39 15.77 -1.95
CA TRP A 102 1.94 14.62 -2.66
C TRP A 102 0.95 14.03 -3.68
N LEU A 103 -0.34 13.96 -3.32
CA LEU A 103 -1.39 13.48 -4.23
C LEU A 103 -1.58 14.40 -5.44
N ASP A 104 -1.56 15.71 -5.21
CA ASP A 104 -1.67 16.71 -6.27
C ASP A 104 -0.47 16.66 -7.24
N ASP A 105 0.74 16.44 -6.70
CA ASP A 105 1.97 16.34 -7.47
C ASP A 105 2.04 15.02 -8.29
N GLU A 106 1.55 13.90 -7.75
CA GLU A 106 1.65 12.56 -8.38
C GLU A 106 0.54 12.31 -9.42
N TYR A 107 -0.72 12.65 -9.12
CA TYR A 107 -1.86 12.26 -9.96
C TYR A 107 -2.48 13.42 -10.71
N CYS A 108 -2.78 14.51 -9.99
CA CYS A 108 -3.22 15.84 -10.40
C CYS A 108 -4.11 16.41 -9.28
N PRO A 109 -4.30 17.75 -9.21
CA PRO A 109 -5.19 18.34 -8.22
C PRO A 109 -6.65 17.92 -8.40
N GLU A 110 -7.23 17.32 -7.36
CA GLU A 110 -8.62 16.85 -7.32
C GLU A 110 -9.26 17.16 -5.96
N PRO A 111 -10.59 17.41 -5.88
CA PRO A 111 -11.27 17.61 -4.61
C PRO A 111 -11.16 16.37 -3.69
N THR A 112 -11.14 15.16 -4.27
CA THR A 112 -10.96 13.90 -3.53
C THR A 112 -9.65 13.87 -2.74
N ASN A 113 -8.58 14.51 -3.25
CA ASN A 113 -7.28 14.55 -2.54
C ASN A 113 -7.38 15.28 -1.19
N VAL A 114 -8.23 16.30 -1.11
CA VAL A 114 -8.53 17.01 0.14
C VAL A 114 -9.18 16.05 1.13
N ASP A 115 -10.21 15.32 0.70
CA ASP A 115 -10.93 14.37 1.56
C ASP A 115 -10.03 13.23 2.04
N ILE A 116 -9.20 12.68 1.14
CA ILE A 116 -8.21 11.64 1.47
C ILE A 116 -7.26 12.15 2.54
N SER A 117 -6.70 13.35 2.35
CA SER A 117 -5.74 13.91 3.30
C SER A 117 -6.36 14.14 4.69
N ASN A 118 -7.61 14.60 4.75
CA ASN A 118 -8.34 14.83 5.98
C ASN A 118 -8.63 13.50 6.71
N VAL A 119 -9.12 12.49 5.99
CA VAL A 119 -9.45 11.18 6.56
C VAL A 119 -8.19 10.44 7.01
N ALA A 120 -7.12 10.46 6.19
CA ALA A 120 -5.85 9.84 6.54
C ALA A 120 -5.23 10.47 7.81
N ALA A 121 -5.21 11.80 7.91
CA ALA A 121 -4.73 12.51 9.08
C ALA A 121 -5.54 12.17 10.34
N LYS A 122 -6.87 12.13 10.23
CA LYS A 122 -7.75 11.75 11.34
C LYS A 122 -7.54 10.29 11.78
N SER A 123 -7.41 9.38 10.82
CA SER A 123 -7.12 7.96 11.08
C SER A 123 -5.77 7.77 11.78
N TYR A 124 -4.77 8.52 11.32
CA TYR A 124 -3.45 8.53 11.91
C TYR A 124 -3.44 9.06 13.33
N TYR A 125 -4.05 10.24 13.56
CA TYR A 125 -4.22 10.80 14.90
C TYR A 125 -4.87 9.77 15.84
N LYS A 126 -6.01 9.20 15.44
CA LYS A 126 -6.72 8.19 16.23
C LYS A 126 -5.81 7.00 16.58
N SER A 127 -5.04 6.51 15.61
CA SER A 127 -4.08 5.42 15.83
C SER A 127 -3.04 5.78 16.90
N LEU A 128 -2.48 6.99 16.86
CA LEU A 128 -1.50 7.44 17.85
C LEU A 128 -2.11 7.56 19.25
N ILE A 129 -3.33 8.11 19.38
CA ILE A 129 -4.00 8.23 20.69
C ILE A 129 -4.38 6.85 21.25
N GLU A 130 -4.67 5.89 20.38
CA GLU A 130 -4.89 4.48 20.73
C GLU A 130 -3.58 3.71 21.01
N ASN A 131 -2.43 4.39 21.03
CA ASN A 131 -1.09 3.83 21.20
C ASN A 131 -0.72 2.77 20.15
N GLN A 132 -1.33 2.84 18.97
CA GLN A 132 -0.91 1.99 17.87
C GLN A 132 0.42 2.49 17.30
N THR A 133 1.41 1.61 17.25
CA THR A 133 2.77 1.96 16.83
C THR A 133 3.26 1.14 15.63
N ASP A 134 2.60 0.02 15.34
CA ASP A 134 2.91 -0.78 14.15
C ASP A 134 2.40 -0.08 12.88
N LEU A 135 3.31 0.16 11.92
CA LEU A 135 2.96 0.85 10.67
C LEU A 135 2.04 0.01 9.78
N GLY A 136 2.14 -1.32 9.84
CA GLY A 136 1.25 -2.22 9.10
C GLY A 136 -0.19 -2.11 9.58
N ASP A 137 -0.41 -2.12 10.89
CA ASP A 137 -1.73 -1.93 11.47
C ASP A 137 -2.30 -0.53 11.20
N ILE A 138 -1.45 0.50 11.24
CA ILE A 138 -1.84 1.87 10.88
C ILE A 138 -2.24 1.95 9.41
N LEU A 139 -1.47 1.32 8.51
CA LEU A 139 -1.79 1.23 7.09
C LEU A 139 -3.16 0.60 6.88
N LEU A 140 -3.42 -0.55 7.51
CA LEU A 140 -4.67 -1.29 7.34
C LEU A 140 -5.87 -0.50 7.88
N ARG A 141 -5.73 0.09 9.07
CA ARG A 141 -6.79 0.96 9.62
C ARG A 141 -7.06 2.15 8.71
N MET A 142 -6.01 2.80 8.23
CA MET A 142 -6.14 3.96 7.35
C MET A 142 -6.79 3.59 6.02
N ALA A 143 -6.41 2.45 5.43
CA ALA A 143 -7.05 1.95 4.21
C ALA A 143 -8.55 1.72 4.43
N MET A 144 -8.94 1.12 5.56
CA MET A 144 -10.35 0.94 5.91
C MET A 144 -11.10 2.26 6.06
N ASP A 145 -10.51 3.25 6.73
CA ASP A 145 -11.14 4.57 6.91
C ASP A 145 -11.28 5.29 5.56
N LEU A 146 -10.29 5.14 4.66
CA LEU A 146 -10.29 5.74 3.33
C LEU A 146 -11.29 5.12 2.34
N GLU A 147 -11.75 3.89 2.56
CA GLU A 147 -12.85 3.28 1.78
C GLU A 147 -14.19 4.01 1.98
N THR A 148 -14.30 4.90 2.97
CA THR A 148 -15.50 5.73 3.17
C THR A 148 -15.64 6.88 2.15
N ILE A 149 -14.60 7.13 1.36
CA ILE A 149 -14.55 8.20 0.34
C ILE A 149 -14.99 7.63 -1.02
N SER A 150 -15.60 8.48 -1.86
CA SER A 150 -15.90 8.15 -3.25
C SER A 150 -14.70 8.43 -4.17
N TYR A 151 -14.26 7.41 -4.92
CA TYR A 151 -13.17 7.51 -5.90
C TYR A 151 -13.65 7.42 -7.36
N GLN A 152 -14.95 7.62 -7.62
CA GLN A 152 -15.55 7.36 -8.96
C GLN A 152 -14.88 8.13 -10.11
N GLU A 153 -14.32 9.30 -9.82
CA GLU A 153 -13.65 10.16 -10.80
C GLU A 153 -12.14 10.30 -10.54
N SER A 154 -11.59 9.52 -9.59
CA SER A 154 -10.19 9.64 -9.18
C SER A 154 -9.29 8.59 -9.82
N PHE A 155 -8.02 8.97 -10.04
CA PHE A 155 -7.00 8.09 -10.65
C PHE A 155 -6.39 7.07 -9.69
N HIS A 156 -6.68 7.18 -8.39
CA HIS A 156 -6.18 6.33 -7.32
C HIS A 156 -7.32 5.86 -6.42
N GLY A 157 -7.00 4.98 -5.47
CA GLY A 157 -7.98 4.38 -4.56
C GLY A 157 -7.44 4.31 -3.13
N ALA A 158 -8.31 3.97 -2.18
CA ALA A 158 -8.05 3.99 -0.74
C ALA A 158 -6.71 3.35 -0.34
N PHE A 159 -6.44 2.13 -0.80
CA PHE A 159 -5.19 1.44 -0.47
C PHE A 159 -3.95 2.13 -1.04
N SER A 160 -4.02 2.67 -2.27
CA SER A 160 -2.88 3.39 -2.87
C SER A 160 -2.57 4.65 -2.07
N SER A 161 -3.60 5.38 -1.66
CA SER A 161 -3.47 6.59 -0.87
C SER A 161 -2.98 6.31 0.55
N ALA A 162 -3.45 5.23 1.19
CA ALA A 162 -2.97 4.79 2.49
C ALA A 162 -1.47 4.43 2.45
N ASN A 163 -1.02 3.74 1.39
CA ASN A 163 0.40 3.42 1.22
C ASN A 163 1.25 4.68 1.04
N ALA A 164 0.77 5.65 0.27
CA ALA A 164 1.46 6.93 0.13
C ALA A 164 1.61 7.63 1.48
N ALA A 165 0.54 7.68 2.28
CA ALA A 165 0.56 8.25 3.62
C ALA A 165 1.59 7.57 4.54
N VAL A 166 1.61 6.23 4.58
CA VAL A 166 2.57 5.48 5.42
C VAL A 166 4.01 5.64 4.94
N ASN A 167 4.23 5.72 3.63
CA ASN A 167 5.55 6.02 3.09
C ASN A 167 6.04 7.42 3.52
N LEU A 168 5.16 8.42 3.56
CA LEU A 168 5.49 9.74 4.09
C LEU A 168 5.81 9.69 5.59
N ILE A 169 4.99 8.99 6.39
CA ILE A 169 5.25 8.79 7.83
C ILE A 169 6.62 8.12 8.03
N LEU A 170 6.93 7.10 7.24
CA LEU A 170 8.21 6.41 7.31
C LEU A 170 9.38 7.36 7.02
N GLN A 171 9.27 8.17 5.97
CA GLN A 171 10.28 9.20 5.67
C GLN A 171 10.45 10.18 6.83
N ARG A 172 9.34 10.60 7.46
CA ARG A 172 9.36 11.49 8.62
C ARG A 172 10.10 10.87 9.80
N ILE A 173 9.86 9.60 10.11
CA ILE A 173 10.53 8.87 11.19
C ILE A 173 12.04 8.75 10.91
N LEU A 174 12.43 8.46 9.67
CA LEU A 174 13.83 8.28 9.29
C LEU A 174 14.63 9.60 9.19
N HIS A 175 13.93 10.74 9.10
CA HIS A 175 14.55 12.07 9.00
C HIS A 175 14.60 12.83 10.33
N GLU A 176 14.02 12.32 11.42
CA GLU A 176 14.24 12.82 12.79
C GLU A 176 15.55 12.27 13.38
#